data_AF-A0A183BYX0-F1
#
_entry.id   AF-A0A183BYX0-F1
#
_cell.length_a   1.000
_cell.length_b   1.000
_cell.length_c   1.000
_cell.angle_alpha   90.00
_cell.angle_beta   90.00
_cell.angle_gamma   90.00
#
_symmetry.space_group_name_H-M   'P 1'
#
loop_
_entity.id
_entity.type
_entity.pdbx_description
1 polymer ?
#
loop_
_entity_poly.entity_id
_entity_poly.type
_entity_poly.pdbx_seq_one_letter_code
_entity_poly.pdbx_strand_id
1 'polypeptide(L)'
;MMHSNECPGRAKLRVATKNVQGKKSPQNHRQNCDTSKGWKAQQSSEIFHQDYAFLDELRQSDIQELKKAHRSAKKAGNAPLADRIHRNLLRLENQQKAETVRQKLEQTRAELRRENIERMNRGERPVYLNNAELVARANCGTTAVSPNRVECITDND
;
A
#
# COMPACT_ATOMS: atom_id res chain seq x y z
N MET A 1 -18.71 -35.12 -7.89
CA MET A 1 -19.70 -34.14 -8.38
C MET A 1 -19.15 -32.74 -8.11
N MET A 2 -18.60 -32.09 -9.13
CA MET A 2 -18.02 -30.75 -9.03
C MET A 2 -19.15 -29.72 -9.12
N HIS A 3 -19.35 -28.94 -8.06
CA HIS A 3 -20.34 -27.87 -8.04
C HIS A 3 -19.81 -26.68 -8.83
N SER A 4 -20.55 -26.31 -9.87
CA SER A 4 -20.29 -25.14 -10.69
C SER A 4 -20.58 -23.87 -9.87
N ASN A 5 -19.55 -23.09 -9.56
CA ASN A 5 -19.72 -21.76 -8.96
C ASN A 5 -20.17 -20.78 -10.06
N GLU A 6 -21.47 -20.71 -10.31
CA GLU A 6 -22.08 -19.63 -11.08
C GLU A 6 -22.02 -18.33 -10.25
N CYS A 7 -21.55 -17.24 -10.86
CA CYS A 7 -21.56 -15.91 -10.26
C CYS A 7 -22.97 -15.30 -10.33
N PRO A 8 -23.62 -14.93 -9.21
CA PRO A 8 -24.93 -14.33 -9.26
C PRO A 8 -24.83 -12.83 -9.58
N GLY A 9 -25.59 -12.41 -10.59
CA GLY A 9 -26.14 -11.05 -10.68
C GLY A 9 -25.24 -9.95 -11.26
N ARG A 10 -25.28 -9.75 -12.57
CA ARG A 10 -25.18 -8.39 -13.14
C ARG A 10 -26.12 -8.25 -14.33
N ALA A 11 -27.18 -7.46 -14.14
CA ALA A 11 -28.11 -7.09 -15.19
C ALA A 11 -27.34 -6.49 -16.38
N LYS A 12 -27.47 -7.11 -17.55
CA LYS A 12 -26.85 -6.64 -18.80
C LYS A 12 -27.72 -5.50 -19.34
N LEU A 13 -27.30 -4.25 -19.11
CA LEU A 13 -27.80 -3.13 -19.90
C LEU A 13 -27.34 -3.32 -21.34
N ARG A 14 -28.23 -3.82 -22.20
CA ARG A 14 -28.01 -3.90 -23.65
C ARG A 14 -28.27 -2.52 -24.24
N VAL A 15 -27.22 -1.75 -24.46
CA VAL A 15 -27.29 -0.61 -25.37
C VAL A 15 -27.13 -1.17 -26.79
N ALA A 16 -28.23 -1.13 -27.56
CA ALA A 16 -28.22 -1.55 -28.95
C ALA A 16 -27.80 -0.38 -29.83
N THR A 17 -26.64 -0.48 -30.47
CA THR A 17 -26.31 0.35 -31.64
C THR A 17 -25.74 -0.56 -32.72
N LYS A 18 -26.53 -0.84 -33.75
CA LYS A 18 -26.02 -1.40 -35.02
C LYS A 18 -25.43 -0.24 -35.81
N ASN A 19 -24.20 -0.36 -36.30
CA ASN A 19 -23.71 0.47 -37.40
C ASN A 19 -23.13 -0.41 -38.50
N VAL A 20 -23.49 -0.06 -39.74
CA VAL A 20 -23.34 -0.80 -41.01
C VAL A 20 -21.98 -0.56 -41.68
N GLN A 21 -21.02 0.06 -40.99
CA GLN A 21 -19.75 0.46 -41.61
C GLN A 21 -18.57 -0.24 -40.91
N GLY A 22 -17.90 -1.12 -41.65
CA GLY A 22 -16.83 -2.00 -41.19
C GLY A 22 -15.65 -1.30 -40.52
N LYS A 23 -15.73 -1.11 -39.20
CA LYS A 23 -14.58 -0.85 -38.33
C LYS A 23 -14.68 -1.72 -37.06
N LYS A 24 -13.51 -2.19 -36.62
CA LYS A 24 -13.28 -3.24 -35.61
C LYS A 24 -14.22 -3.11 -34.40
N SER A 25 -14.90 -4.19 -34.06
CA SER A 25 -15.73 -4.31 -32.85
C SER A 25 -14.90 -4.02 -31.59
N PRO A 26 -15.50 -3.43 -30.53
CA PRO A 26 -14.80 -3.30 -29.26
C PRO A 26 -14.51 -4.71 -28.76
N GLN A 27 -13.22 -5.05 -28.66
CA GLN A 27 -12.82 -6.29 -28.01
C GLN A 27 -13.37 -6.27 -26.58
N ASN A 28 -14.28 -7.19 -26.27
CA ASN A 28 -14.62 -7.49 -24.89
C ASN A 28 -13.35 -8.02 -24.22
N HIS A 29 -12.61 -7.15 -23.52
CA HIS A 29 -11.62 -7.61 -22.56
C HIS A 29 -12.40 -8.29 -21.43
N ARG A 30 -12.65 -9.59 -21.58
CA ARG A 30 -12.97 -10.45 -20.44
C ARG A 30 -11.76 -10.35 -19.52
N GLN A 31 -11.83 -9.52 -18.48
CA GLN A 31 -10.91 -9.61 -17.37
C GLN A 31 -11.15 -10.98 -16.75
N ASN A 32 -10.23 -11.90 -17.01
CA ASN A 32 -10.24 -13.22 -16.43
C ASN A 32 -10.05 -13.04 -14.92
N CYS A 33 -11.14 -13.17 -14.16
CA CYS A 33 -11.12 -13.13 -12.69
C CYS A 33 -10.61 -14.47 -12.16
N ASP A 34 -9.32 -14.72 -12.35
CA ASP A 34 -8.63 -15.88 -11.81
C ASP A 34 -8.37 -15.61 -10.31
N THR A 35 -9.41 -15.75 -9.48
CA THR A 35 -9.40 -15.47 -8.03
C THR A 35 -8.43 -16.36 -7.26
N SER A 36 -7.99 -17.48 -7.86
CA SER A 36 -7.05 -18.44 -7.29
C SER A 36 -5.62 -17.91 -7.11
N LYS A 37 -5.21 -16.92 -7.92
CA LYS A 37 -3.83 -16.40 -7.91
C LYS A 37 -3.59 -15.33 -6.84
N GLY A 38 -4.62 -14.60 -6.44
CA GLY A 38 -4.49 -13.52 -5.46
C GLY A 38 -4.19 -14.00 -4.03
N TRP A 39 -4.76 -15.13 -3.63
CA TRP A 39 -4.65 -15.66 -2.26
C TRP A 39 -3.25 -16.23 -1.97
N LYS A 40 -2.61 -16.84 -2.97
CA LYS A 40 -1.24 -17.37 -2.82
C LYS A 40 -0.20 -16.25 -2.66
N ALA A 41 -0.34 -15.16 -3.42
CA ALA A 41 0.60 -14.03 -3.37
C ALA A 41 0.56 -13.31 -2.01
N GLN A 42 -0.62 -13.22 -1.39
CA GLN A 42 -0.78 -12.54 -0.11
C GLN A 42 -0.22 -13.38 1.05
N GLN A 43 -0.47 -14.69 1.09
CA GLN A 43 0.15 -15.59 2.08
C GLN A 43 1.67 -15.66 1.95
N SER A 44 2.22 -15.65 0.72
CA SER A 44 3.67 -15.67 0.53
C SER A 44 4.36 -14.41 1.05
N SER A 45 3.69 -13.25 1.02
CA SER A 45 4.27 -11.98 1.48
C SER A 45 4.37 -11.91 3.00
N GLU A 46 3.36 -12.40 3.72
CA GLU A 46 3.33 -12.40 5.18
C GLU A 46 4.39 -13.35 5.76
N ILE A 47 4.49 -14.55 5.18
CA ILE A 47 5.50 -15.55 5.54
C ILE A 47 6.90 -15.02 5.23
N PHE A 48 7.10 -14.40 4.06
CA PHE A 48 8.38 -13.77 3.72
C PHE A 48 8.77 -12.68 4.71
N HIS A 49 7.84 -11.83 5.15
CA HIS A 49 8.16 -10.81 6.15
C HIS A 49 8.57 -11.40 7.49
N GLN A 50 7.99 -12.53 7.91
CA GLN A 50 8.37 -13.21 9.14
C GLN A 50 9.74 -13.88 9.00
N ASP A 51 9.97 -14.63 7.91
CA ASP A 51 11.23 -15.36 7.68
C ASP A 51 12.42 -14.42 7.50
N TYR A 52 12.20 -13.23 6.95
CA TYR A 52 13.23 -12.24 6.66
C TYR A 52 13.18 -10.99 7.55
N ALA A 53 12.50 -11.06 8.70
CA ALA A 53 12.43 -9.95 9.66
C ALA A 53 13.83 -9.48 10.11
N PHE A 54 14.79 -10.40 10.21
CA PHE A 54 16.18 -10.08 10.58
C PHE A 54 16.87 -9.11 9.60
N LEU A 55 16.39 -9.01 8.34
CA LEU A 55 16.93 -8.04 7.38
C LEU A 55 16.65 -6.59 7.80
N ASP A 56 15.56 -6.35 8.54
CA ASP A 56 15.27 -5.02 9.09
C ASP A 56 16.27 -4.66 10.20
N GLU A 57 16.59 -5.61 11.08
CA GLU A 57 17.61 -5.44 12.11
C GLU A 57 19.00 -5.20 11.51
N LEU A 58 19.37 -5.98 10.49
CA LEU A 58 20.63 -5.81 9.76
C LEU A 58 20.72 -4.44 9.08
N ARG A 59 19.62 -3.97 8.45
CA ARG A 59 19.56 -2.62 7.89
C ARG A 59 19.76 -1.55 8.95
N GLN A 60 19.19 -1.73 10.15
CA GLN A 60 19.38 -0.80 11.25
C GLN A 60 20.82 -0.78 11.75
N SER A 61 21.48 -1.94 11.88
CA SER A 61 22.89 -2.00 12.25
C SER A 61 23.77 -1.31 11.22
N ASP A 62 23.55 -1.55 9.93
CA ASP A 62 24.30 -0.91 8.84
C ASP A 62 24.18 0.62 8.87
N ILE A 63 22.98 1.14 9.12
CA ILE A 63 22.75 2.58 9.27
C ILE A 63 23.54 3.12 10.46
N GLN A 64 23.57 2.41 11.60
CA GLN A 64 24.32 2.84 12.77
C GLN A 64 25.83 2.81 12.53
N GLU A 65 26.34 1.80 11.84
CA GLU A 65 27.74 1.70 11.46
C GLU A 65 28.14 2.82 10.49
N LEU A 66 27.32 3.11 9.47
CA LEU A 66 27.54 4.23 8.56
C LEU A 66 27.49 5.57 9.28
N LYS A 67 26.62 5.74 10.29
CA LYS A 67 26.60 6.94 11.15
C LYS A 67 27.90 7.08 11.95
N LYS A 68 28.44 5.98 12.49
CA LYS A 68 29.74 5.97 13.18
C LYS A 68 30.87 6.31 12.20
N ALA A 69 30.91 5.67 11.04
CA ALA A 69 31.92 5.91 10.01
C ALA A 69 31.91 7.36 9.51
N HIS A 70 30.72 7.95 9.30
CA HIS A 70 30.57 9.35 8.93
C HIS A 70 31.15 10.30 10.00
N ARG A 71 30.86 10.04 11.28
CA ARG A 71 31.43 10.83 12.39
C ARG A 71 32.95 10.72 12.43
N SER A 72 33.50 9.52 12.24
CA SER A 72 34.94 9.30 12.20
C SER A 72 35.60 10.01 11.00
N ALA A 73 34.99 9.95 9.81
CA ALA A 73 35.48 10.63 8.61
C ALA A 73 35.49 12.16 8.78
N LYS A 74 34.46 12.72 9.43
CA LYS A 74 34.41 14.15 9.79
C LYS A 74 35.52 14.52 10.77
N LYS A 75 35.73 13.72 11.82
CA LYS A 75 36.81 13.95 12.80
C LYS A 75 38.21 13.88 12.16
N ALA A 76 38.39 12.99 11.18
CA ALA A 76 39.64 12.84 10.45
C ALA A 76 39.86 13.93 9.37
N GLY A 77 38.91 14.85 9.16
CA GLY A 77 39.02 15.91 8.15
C GLY A 77 38.89 15.44 6.70
N ASN A 78 38.45 14.20 6.46
CA ASN A 78 38.27 13.67 5.11
C ASN A 78 36.88 14.03 4.55
N ALA A 79 36.76 15.24 4.02
CA ALA A 79 35.53 15.78 3.45
C ALA A 79 34.91 14.92 2.32
N PRO A 80 35.64 14.46 1.27
CA PRO A 80 35.01 13.70 0.18
C PRO A 80 34.46 12.34 0.64
N LEU A 81 35.14 11.68 1.58
CA LEU A 81 34.66 10.43 2.17
C LEU A 81 33.41 10.68 3.04
N ALA A 82 33.42 11.72 3.88
CA ALA A 82 32.28 12.08 4.71
C ALA A 82 31.03 12.36 3.86
N ASP A 83 31.17 13.11 2.76
CA ASP A 83 30.06 13.42 1.85
C ASP A 83 29.49 12.16 1.18
N ARG A 84 30.35 11.24 0.75
CA ARG A 84 29.91 9.96 0.17
C ARG A 84 29.11 9.14 1.18
N ILE A 85 29.58 9.04 2.42
CA ILE A 85 28.88 8.33 3.48
C ILE A 85 27.55 9.03 3.80
N HIS A 86 27.52 10.36 3.85
CA HIS A 86 26.31 11.13 4.09
C HIS A 86 25.23 10.90 3.02
N ARG A 87 25.60 10.89 1.73
CA ARG A 87 24.66 10.57 0.63
C ARG A 87 24.08 9.16 0.76
N ASN A 88 24.91 8.19 1.13
CA ASN A 88 24.46 6.81 1.35
C ASN A 88 23.51 6.71 2.54
N LEU A 89 23.81 7.40 3.64
CA LEU A 89 22.92 7.48 4.80
C LEU A 89 21.57 8.08 4.43
N LEU A 90 21.56 9.21 3.72
CA LEU A 90 20.32 9.84 3.27
C LEU A 90 19.47 8.89 2.41
N ARG A 91 20.12 8.12 1.52
CA ARG A 91 19.44 7.12 0.69
C ARG A 91 18.77 6.04 1.55
N LEU A 92 19.50 5.48 2.51
CA LEU A 92 18.98 4.41 3.39
C LEU A 92 17.85 4.93 4.30
N GLU A 93 17.99 6.13 4.85
CA GLU A 93 16.94 6.74 5.68
C GLU A 93 15.67 7.04 4.88
N ASN A 94 15.81 7.51 3.63
CA ASN A 94 14.67 7.73 2.75
C ASN A 94 13.98 6.42 2.35
N GLN A 95 14.75 5.35 2.11
CA GLN A 95 14.20 4.02 1.85
C GLN A 95 13.40 3.50 3.04
N GLN A 96 13.97 3.58 4.25
CA GLN A 96 13.29 3.19 5.48
C GLN A 96 11.98 3.97 5.68
N LYS A 97 12.01 5.30 5.49
CA LYS A 97 10.80 6.13 5.56
C LYS A 97 9.75 5.70 4.52
N ALA A 98 10.15 5.46 3.28
CA ALA A 98 9.23 5.02 2.24
C ALA A 98 8.60 3.66 2.56
N GLU A 99 9.35 2.72 3.14
CA GLU A 99 8.84 1.43 3.59
C GLU A 99 7.80 1.58 4.70
N THR A 100 8.08 2.40 5.72
CA THR A 100 7.11 2.64 6.81
C THR A 100 5.82 3.30 6.32
N VAL A 101 5.92 4.25 5.39
CA VAL A 101 4.75 4.88 4.75
C VAL A 101 3.93 3.84 3.97
N ARG A 102 4.61 2.97 3.21
CA ARG A 102 3.95 1.89 2.48
C ARG A 102 3.21 0.94 3.42
N GLN A 103 3.84 0.52 4.51
CA GLN A 103 3.24 -0.35 5.52
C GLN A 103 2.00 0.29 6.16
N LYS A 104 2.08 1.55 6.58
CA LYS A 104 0.92 2.28 7.13
C LYS A 104 -0.24 2.34 6.14
N LEU A 105 0.04 2.68 4.88
CA LEU A 105 -0.99 2.70 3.83
C LEU A 105 -1.63 1.33 3.58
N GLU A 106 -0.84 0.27 3.62
CA GLU A 106 -1.32 -1.10 3.46
C GLU A 106 -2.22 -1.53 4.63
N GLN A 107 -1.82 -1.22 5.85
CA GLN A 107 -2.63 -1.43 7.06
C GLN A 107 -3.96 -0.68 6.98
N THR A 108 -3.93 0.61 6.63
CA THR A 108 -5.16 1.41 6.44
C THR A 108 -6.06 0.84 5.34
N ARG A 109 -5.50 0.34 4.24
CA ARG A 109 -6.28 -0.35 3.19
C ARG A 109 -6.88 -1.66 3.69
N ALA A 110 -6.15 -2.42 4.50
CA ALA A 110 -6.65 -3.65 5.10
C ALA A 110 -7.78 -3.38 6.09
N GLU A 111 -7.68 -2.35 6.92
CA GLU A 111 -8.74 -1.88 7.81
C GLU A 111 -9.98 -1.43 7.03
N LEU A 112 -9.83 -0.57 6.02
CA LEU A 112 -10.96 -0.13 5.20
C LEU A 112 -11.66 -1.32 4.51
N ARG A 113 -10.90 -2.33 4.08
CA ARG A 113 -11.46 -3.57 3.53
C ARG A 113 -12.28 -4.33 4.58
N ARG A 114 -11.77 -4.48 5.81
CA ARG A 114 -12.48 -5.12 6.93
C ARG A 114 -13.77 -4.37 7.28
N GLU A 115 -13.70 -3.05 7.45
CA GLU A 115 -14.87 -2.20 7.72
C GLU A 115 -15.94 -2.31 6.62
N ASN A 116 -15.51 -2.34 5.35
CA ASN A 116 -16.44 -2.49 4.23
C ASN A 116 -17.11 -3.86 4.19
N ILE A 117 -16.39 -4.93 4.54
CA ILE A 117 -16.99 -6.27 4.68
C ILE A 117 -18.07 -6.24 5.76
N GLU A 118 -17.78 -5.64 6.91
CA GLU A 118 -18.76 -5.52 8.01
C GLU A 118 -19.98 -4.68 7.62
N ARG A 119 -19.79 -3.56 6.91
CA ARG A 119 -20.88 -2.74 6.38
C ARG A 119 -21.77 -3.54 5.44
N MET A 120 -21.17 -4.27 4.50
CA MET A 120 -21.93 -5.13 3.58
C MET A 120 -22.68 -6.24 4.32
N ASN A 121 -22.09 -6.83 5.37
CA ASN A 121 -22.77 -7.83 6.20
C ASN A 121 -23.98 -7.25 6.94
N ARG A 122 -23.96 -5.95 7.26
CA ARG A 122 -25.10 -5.21 7.85
C ARG A 122 -26.11 -4.72 6.80
N GLY A 123 -25.83 -4.89 5.50
CA GLY A 123 -26.63 -4.36 4.39
C GLY A 123 -26.34 -2.91 4.02
N GLU A 124 -25.30 -2.30 4.61
CA GLU A 124 -24.84 -0.95 4.29
C GLU A 124 -23.90 -0.94 3.06
N ARG A 125 -23.79 0.21 2.38
CA ARG A 125 -22.90 0.39 1.23
C ARG A 125 -21.44 0.56 1.69
N PRO A 126 -20.45 0.02 0.94
CA PRO A 126 -19.03 0.22 1.25
C PRO A 126 -18.59 1.67 1.02
N VAL A 127 -17.57 2.09 1.77
CA VAL A 127 -16.93 3.41 1.70
C VAL A 127 -15.61 3.29 0.94
N TYR A 128 -15.42 4.16 -0.04
CA TYR A 128 -14.17 4.27 -0.79
C TYR A 128 -13.56 5.64 -0.55
N LEU A 129 -12.30 5.65 -0.14
CA LEU A 129 -11.52 6.86 0.04
C LEU A 129 -10.66 7.12 -1.20
N ASN A 130 -10.46 8.39 -1.52
CA ASN A 130 -9.49 8.79 -2.54
C ASN A 130 -8.05 8.67 -1.98
N ASN A 131 -7.03 8.82 -2.84
CA ASN A 131 -5.63 8.67 -2.42
C ASN A 131 -5.22 9.68 -1.34
N ALA A 132 -5.70 10.92 -1.41
CA ALA A 132 -5.35 11.95 -0.43
C ALA A 132 -5.97 11.66 0.94
N GLU A 133 -7.23 11.25 0.97
CA GLU A 133 -7.95 10.80 2.16
C GLU A 133 -7.32 9.55 2.77
N LEU A 134 -6.85 8.62 1.93
CA LEU A 134 -6.17 7.41 2.40
C LEU A 134 -4.82 7.75 3.06
N VAL A 135 -4.05 8.66 2.47
CA VAL A 135 -2.79 9.15 3.05
C VAL A 135 -3.05 9.93 4.34
N ALA A 136 -4.09 10.77 4.37
CA ALA A 136 -4.49 11.49 5.57
C ALA A 136 -4.87 10.52 6.70
N ARG A 137 -5.66 9.48 6.39
CA ARG A 137 -6.07 8.44 7.35
C ARG A 137 -4.88 7.62 7.86
N ALA A 138 -3.92 7.29 6.99
CA ALA A 138 -2.71 6.56 7.39
C ALA A 138 -1.77 7.37 8.29
N ASN A 139 -1.78 8.70 8.17
CA ASN A 139 -0.92 9.58 8.96
C ASN A 139 -1.58 10.09 10.24
N CYS A 140 -2.90 10.32 10.24
CA CYS A 140 -3.63 11.01 11.31
C CYS A 140 -4.60 10.10 12.08
N GLY A 141 -4.59 8.79 11.80
CA GLY A 141 -5.49 7.81 12.42
C GLY A 141 -6.96 8.02 12.05
N THR A 142 -7.84 7.18 12.60
CA THR A 142 -9.31 7.30 12.49
C THR A 142 -9.84 8.40 13.40
N THR A 143 -9.34 9.63 13.25
CA THR A 143 -10.01 10.78 13.86
C THR A 143 -11.28 11.08 13.07
N ALA A 144 -12.38 11.24 13.80
CA ALA A 144 -13.69 11.52 13.24
C ALA A 144 -13.61 12.72 12.28
N VAL A 145 -13.82 12.46 10.99
CA VAL A 145 -13.90 13.51 9.98
C VAL A 145 -15.19 14.29 10.25
N SER A 146 -15.09 15.34 11.05
CA SER A 146 -16.08 16.41 11.05
C SER A 146 -16.07 17.03 9.65
N PRO A 147 -17.23 17.20 8.98
CA PRO A 147 -17.31 17.48 7.55
C PRO A 147 -16.67 18.80 7.09
N ASN A 148 -16.15 19.63 8.01
CA ASN A 148 -15.59 20.94 7.70
C ASN A 148 -14.13 21.17 8.13
N ARG A 149 -13.39 20.17 8.62
CA ARG A 149 -11.95 20.37 8.94
C ARG A 149 -11.20 19.04 9.08
N VAL A 150 -10.16 18.85 8.27
CA VAL A 150 -9.16 17.80 8.49
C VAL A 150 -8.13 18.37 9.46
N GLU A 151 -8.40 18.27 10.76
CA GLU A 151 -7.38 18.54 11.78
C GLU A 151 -6.81 17.23 12.27
N CYS A 152 -5.54 16.99 11.97
CA CYS A 152 -4.78 15.93 12.58
C CYS A 152 -4.44 16.38 14.00
N ILE A 153 -5.15 15.85 15.01
CA ILE A 153 -4.75 16.00 16.41
C ILE A 153 -3.59 15.02 16.62
N THR A 154 -2.37 15.54 16.67
CA THR A 154 -1.22 14.77 17.14
C THR A 154 -1.25 14.77 18.66
N ASP A 155 -1.51 13.62 19.27
CA ASP A 155 -1.24 13.43 20.70
C ASP A 155 0.28 13.60 20.89
N ASN A 156 0.67 14.70 21.54
CA ASN A 156 2.05 14.94 21.95
C ASN A 156 2.24 14.21 23.29
N ASP A 157 3.11 13.21 23.32
CA ASP A 157 3.77 12.70 24.53
C ASP A 157 5.29 12.91 24.41
#